data_AF-A0A7J6WFN1-F1
#
_entry.id   AF-A0A7J6WFN1-F1
#
_cell.length_a   1.000
_cell.length_b   1.000
_cell.length_c   1.000
_cell.angle_alpha   90.00
_cell.angle_beta   90.00
_cell.angle_gamma   90.00
#
_symmetry.space_group_name_H-M   'P 1'
#
loop_
_entity.id
_entity.type
_entity.pdbx_description
1 polymer ?
#
loop_
_entity_poly.entity_id
_entity_poly.type
_entity_poly.pdbx_seq_one_letter_code
_entity_poly.pdbx_strand_id
1 'polypeptide(L)'
;MGVEGKQELLKKLELGLVPDDEIIKLIRIELEKRLQWGYKSTYEEQIAQLLNLTHSLRHMNIAMEVDSLDSQIYEVPIDFLKIMNGSTLKLSCCYFQDDSTTLDEAEIAMLDLYCERAQIKDGHSVLDLGCGQGALTFYVAQNYKNSRVTAVTNSVSQKQYIEQESRRRNLSNVEVLLADITTHEMADTYDRILVVELFEVN
;
A
#
# COMPACT_ATOMS: atom_id res chain seq x y z
N MET A 1 0.45 28.27 -15.55
CA MET A 1 -0.42 27.72 -16.60
C MET A 1 -1.86 27.93 -16.18
N GLY A 2 -2.70 28.54 -17.02
CA GLY A 2 -4.14 28.71 -16.73
C GLY A 2 -4.88 27.37 -16.74
N VAL A 3 -6.16 27.37 -16.34
CA VAL A 3 -7.00 26.16 -16.24
C VAL A 3 -7.08 25.40 -17.58
N GLU A 4 -7.29 26.12 -18.69
CA GLU A 4 -7.36 25.53 -20.03
C GLU A 4 -6.05 24.84 -20.46
N GLY A 5 -4.89 25.45 -20.15
CA GLY A 5 -3.59 24.84 -20.45
C GLY A 5 -3.31 23.57 -19.64
N LYS A 6 -3.83 23.47 -18.41
CA LYS A 6 -3.73 22.23 -17.61
C LYS A 6 -4.57 21.12 -18.22
N GLN A 7 -5.80 21.41 -18.64
CA GLN A 7 -6.67 20.42 -19.28
C GLN A 7 -6.08 19.90 -20.59
N GLU A 8 -5.49 20.77 -21.40
CA GLU A 8 -4.81 20.36 -22.62
C GLU A 8 -3.61 19.45 -22.34
N LEU A 9 -2.80 19.77 -21.32
CA LEU A 9 -1.67 18.93 -20.91
C LEU A 9 -2.13 17.56 -20.41
N LEU A 10 -3.16 17.49 -19.56
CA LEU A 10 -3.72 16.22 -19.08
C LEU A 10 -4.19 15.33 -20.24
N LYS A 11 -4.89 15.91 -21.21
CA LYS A 11 -5.31 15.17 -22.41
C LYS A 11 -4.13 14.65 -23.23
N LYS A 12 -3.04 15.41 -23.33
CA LYS A 12 -1.82 14.94 -24.01
C LYS A 12 -1.15 13.78 -23.26
N LEU A 13 -1.17 13.80 -21.92
CA LEU A 13 -0.66 12.70 -21.08
C LEU A 13 -1.49 11.43 -21.27
N GLU A 14 -2.82 11.52 -21.22
CA GLU A 14 -3.73 10.39 -21.44
C GLU A 14 -3.55 9.74 -22.82
N LEU A 15 -3.21 10.54 -23.83
CA LEU A 15 -2.97 10.07 -25.20
C LEU A 15 -1.51 9.62 -25.45
N GLY A 16 -0.63 9.66 -24.45
CA GLY A 16 0.78 9.29 -24.60
C GLY A 16 1.58 10.20 -25.53
N LEU A 17 1.19 11.48 -25.64
CA LEU A 17 1.79 12.45 -26.57
C LEU A 17 2.94 13.28 -25.94
N VAL A 18 3.24 13.06 -24.67
CA VAL A 18 4.29 13.78 -23.93
C VAL A 18 5.47 12.81 -23.70
N PRO A 19 6.70 13.16 -24.11
CA PRO A 19 7.87 12.31 -23.84
C PRO A 19 8.18 12.19 -22.35
N ASP A 20 8.69 11.03 -21.91
CA ASP A 20 8.99 10.73 -20.51
C ASP A 20 9.87 11.77 -19.81
N ASP A 21 10.93 12.27 -20.47
CA ASP A 21 11.81 13.31 -19.91
C ASP A 21 11.04 14.60 -19.58
N GLU A 22 10.06 14.96 -20.41
CA GLU A 22 9.22 16.14 -20.15
C GLU A 22 8.20 15.84 -19.05
N ILE A 23 7.63 14.63 -18.99
CA ILE A 23 6.78 14.19 -17.87
C ILE A 23 7.54 14.31 -16.55
N ILE A 24 8.75 13.73 -16.47
CA ILE A 24 9.62 13.76 -15.27
C ILE A 24 9.93 15.20 -14.86
N LYS A 25 10.28 16.06 -15.82
CA LYS A 25 10.57 17.47 -15.57
C LYS A 25 9.35 18.22 -15.03
N LEU A 26 8.17 18.02 -15.63
CA LEU A 26 6.93 18.65 -15.18
C LEU A 26 6.55 18.19 -13.76
N ILE A 27 6.70 16.89 -13.46
CA ILE A 27 6.51 16.35 -12.10
C ILE A 27 7.49 17.01 -11.12
N ARG A 28 8.77 17.12 -11.46
CA ARG A 28 9.79 17.77 -10.59
C ARG A 28 9.45 19.23 -10.26
N ILE A 29 8.91 19.98 -11.22
CA ILE A 29 8.46 21.36 -11.00
C ILE A 29 7.32 21.41 -9.96
N GLU A 30 6.35 20.51 -10.06
CA GLU A 30 5.24 20.47 -9.09
C GLU A 30 5.70 19.97 -7.71
N LEU A 31 6.62 19.01 -7.66
CA LEU A 31 7.26 18.57 -6.41
C LEU A 31 8.04 19.72 -5.75
N GLU A 32 8.79 20.52 -6.51
CA GLU A 32 9.52 21.68 -5.99
C GLU A 32 8.55 22.71 -5.39
N LYS A 33 7.44 23.02 -6.07
CA LYS A 33 6.39 23.89 -5.51
C LYS A 33 5.80 23.32 -4.23
N ARG A 34 5.61 21.99 -4.16
CA ARG A 34 5.10 21.33 -2.96
C ARG A 34 6.10 21.42 -1.80
N LEU A 35 7.39 21.29 -2.06
CA LEU A 35 8.45 21.51 -1.07
C LEU A 35 8.47 22.96 -0.58
N GLN A 36 8.42 23.93 -1.49
CA GLN A 36 8.36 25.36 -1.15
C GLN A 36 7.11 25.71 -0.34
N TRP A 37 5.96 25.10 -0.64
CA TRP A 37 4.73 25.25 0.14
C TRP A 37 4.83 24.60 1.53
N GLY A 38 5.46 23.43 1.61
CA GLY A 38 5.51 22.60 2.81
C GLY A 38 6.50 23.10 3.86
N TYR A 39 7.68 23.55 3.44
CA TYR A 39 8.67 24.11 4.36
C TYR A 39 8.27 25.50 4.86
N LYS A 40 8.42 25.72 6.17
CA LYS A 40 8.19 27.00 6.81
C LYS A 40 9.50 27.69 7.17
N SER A 41 9.46 29.02 7.26
CA SER A 41 10.65 29.83 7.51
C SER A 41 11.19 29.64 8.92
N THR A 42 10.36 29.19 9.86
CA THR A 42 10.76 28.86 11.22
C THR A 42 10.32 27.46 11.63
N TYR A 43 11.07 26.87 12.57
CA TYR A 43 10.70 25.57 13.16
C TYR A 43 9.37 25.63 13.91
N GLU A 44 9.07 26.77 14.54
CA GLU A 44 7.79 27.00 15.23
C GLU A 44 6.60 26.90 14.28
N GLU A 45 6.65 27.57 13.12
CA GLU A 45 5.61 27.47 12.09
C GLU A 45 5.51 26.05 11.52
N GLN A 46 6.64 25.36 11.36
CA GLN A 46 6.66 23.97 10.87
C GLN A 46 5.91 23.03 11.82
N ILE A 47 6.14 23.18 13.13
CA ILE A 47 5.44 22.43 14.17
C ILE A 47 3.97 22.85 14.24
N ALA A 48 3.67 24.14 14.15
CA ALA A 48 2.28 24.63 14.14
C ALA A 48 1.47 24.04 12.98
N GLN A 49 2.06 23.94 11.79
CA GLN A 49 1.41 23.29 10.64
C GLN A 49 1.12 21.81 10.89
N LEU A 50 2.07 21.07 11.45
CA LEU A 50 1.87 19.65 11.80
C LEU A 50 0.77 19.49 12.85
N LEU A 51 0.79 20.31 13.90
CA LEU A 51 -0.23 20.28 14.95
C LEU A 51 -1.61 20.62 14.41
N ASN A 52 -1.72 21.61 13.51
CA ASN A 52 -2.99 21.95 12.87
C ASN A 52 -3.55 20.77 12.08
N LEU A 53 -2.72 20.06 11.31
CA LEU A 53 -3.15 18.86 10.58
C LEU A 53 -3.59 17.75 11.54
N THR A 54 -2.79 17.43 12.56
CA THR A 54 -3.14 16.38 13.53
C THR A 54 -4.42 16.72 14.30
N HIS A 55 -4.67 18.00 14.59
CA HIS A 55 -5.91 18.45 15.21
C HIS A 55 -7.10 18.32 14.25
N SER A 56 -6.95 18.71 12.98
CA SER A 56 -8.05 18.59 12.01
C SER A 56 -8.44 17.14 11.76
N LEU A 57 -7.46 16.23 11.64
CA LEU A 57 -7.71 14.81 11.39
C LEU A 57 -8.49 14.14 12.53
N ARG A 58 -8.32 14.59 13.78
CA ARG A 58 -9.05 14.03 14.95
C ARG A 58 -10.56 14.30 14.92
N HIS A 59 -11.02 15.24 14.11
CA HIS A 59 -12.44 15.58 13.97
C HIS A 59 -13.06 15.01 12.69
N MET A 60 -12.29 14.24 11.91
CA MET A 60 -12.76 13.57 10.71
C MET A 60 -13.21 12.13 11.04
N ASN A 61 -13.95 11.52 10.12
CA ASN A 61 -14.19 10.07 10.17
C ASN A 61 -12.87 9.31 9.93
N ILE A 62 -12.86 8.00 10.23
CA ILE A 62 -11.67 7.14 10.01
C ILE A 62 -11.24 7.17 8.54
N ALA A 63 -12.21 7.14 7.62
CA ALA A 63 -12.00 7.43 6.21
C ALA A 63 -13.26 8.06 5.61
N MET A 64 -13.07 8.72 4.47
CA MET A 64 -14.03 9.28 3.55
C MET A 64 -13.87 8.52 2.21
N GLU A 65 -14.90 8.51 1.36
CA GLU A 65 -14.78 7.98 -0.02
C GLU A 65 -14.33 6.50 -0.18
N VAL A 66 -14.56 5.65 0.84
CA VAL A 66 -14.11 4.24 0.89
C VAL A 66 -14.52 3.42 -0.36
N ASP A 67 -15.78 3.50 -0.78
CA ASP A 67 -16.31 2.72 -1.92
C ASP A 67 -15.78 3.23 -3.28
N SER A 68 -15.56 4.54 -3.41
CA SER A 68 -15.04 5.14 -4.66
C SER A 68 -13.56 4.84 -4.87
N LEU A 69 -12.79 4.62 -3.81
CA LEU A 69 -11.37 4.29 -3.91
C LEU A 69 -11.15 2.83 -4.32
N ASP A 70 -11.94 1.90 -3.77
CA ASP A 70 -11.86 0.47 -4.10
C ASP A 70 -12.07 0.21 -5.59
N SER A 71 -13.14 0.78 -6.14
CA SER A 71 -13.49 0.66 -7.56
C SER A 71 -12.52 1.33 -8.54
N GLN A 72 -11.76 2.35 -8.12
CA GLN A 72 -10.86 3.09 -9.02
C GLN A 72 -9.42 2.58 -9.00
N ILE A 73 -8.94 2.03 -7.86
CA ILE A 73 -7.51 1.79 -7.65
C ILE A 73 -7.20 0.33 -7.31
N TYR A 74 -8.10 -0.38 -6.63
CA TYR A 74 -7.79 -1.71 -6.08
C TYR A 74 -8.38 -2.88 -6.88
N GLU A 75 -9.35 -2.65 -7.76
CA GLU A 75 -9.90 -3.64 -8.69
C GLU A 75 -9.12 -3.73 -10.03
N VAL A 76 -7.82 -3.95 -9.94
CA VAL A 76 -6.96 -4.16 -11.13
C VAL A 76 -6.91 -5.64 -11.50
N PRO A 77 -7.03 -6.02 -12.80
CA PRO A 77 -6.93 -7.41 -13.22
C PRO A 77 -5.61 -8.06 -12.80
N ILE A 78 -5.69 -9.25 -12.20
CA ILE A 78 -4.52 -9.95 -11.64
C ILE A 78 -3.42 -10.23 -12.68
N ASP A 79 -3.79 -10.50 -13.92
CA ASP A 79 -2.83 -10.80 -14.98
C ASP A 79 -2.04 -9.57 -15.41
N PHE A 80 -2.61 -8.37 -15.28
CA PHE A 80 -1.84 -7.13 -15.43
C PHE A 80 -0.86 -6.95 -14.28
N LEU A 81 -1.30 -7.20 -13.04
CA LEU A 81 -0.43 -7.10 -11.87
C LEU A 81 0.77 -8.04 -11.94
N LYS A 82 0.61 -9.27 -12.47
CA LYS A 82 1.72 -10.21 -12.69
C LYS A 82 2.76 -9.74 -13.71
N ILE A 83 2.38 -8.85 -14.62
CA ILE A 83 3.30 -8.28 -15.61
C ILE A 83 4.02 -7.06 -15.03
N MET A 84 3.30 -6.25 -14.25
CA MET A 84 3.80 -5.00 -13.69
C MET A 84 4.65 -5.19 -12.43
N ASN A 85 4.24 -6.10 -11.54
CA ASN A 85 4.88 -6.32 -10.23
C ASN A 85 5.86 -7.50 -10.29
N GLY A 86 6.61 -7.68 -9.20
CA GLY A 86 7.44 -8.86 -9.01
C GLY A 86 6.61 -10.11 -8.65
N SER A 87 7.31 -11.19 -8.39
CA SER A 87 6.78 -12.53 -8.16
C SER A 87 5.80 -12.64 -6.99
N THR A 88 5.86 -11.73 -6.01
CA THR A 88 4.97 -11.72 -4.85
C THR A 88 3.74 -10.84 -5.06
N LEU A 89 3.68 -10.07 -6.15
CA LEU A 89 2.66 -9.07 -6.45
C LEU A 89 2.58 -7.97 -5.39
N LYS A 90 3.72 -7.50 -4.89
CA LYS A 90 3.76 -6.50 -3.82
C LYS A 90 3.42 -5.11 -4.38
N LEU A 91 2.25 -4.60 -4.02
CA LEU A 91 1.78 -3.24 -4.39
C LEU A 91 2.22 -2.15 -3.38
N SER A 92 3.45 -2.21 -2.88
CA SER A 92 4.01 -1.22 -1.93
C SER A 92 5.53 -1.14 -2.06
N CYS A 93 6.15 -0.14 -1.42
CA CYS A 93 7.58 0.15 -1.53
C CYS A 93 8.49 -1.08 -1.34
N CYS A 94 9.41 -1.34 -2.26
CA CYS A 94 10.40 -2.43 -2.22
C CYS A 94 11.77 -1.95 -1.66
N TYR A 95 12.69 -2.86 -1.33
CA TYR A 95 14.00 -2.53 -0.74
C TYR A 95 15.13 -2.98 -1.65
N PHE A 96 15.70 -2.02 -2.36
CA PHE A 96 16.85 -2.23 -3.22
C PHE A 96 18.13 -2.04 -2.39
N GLN A 97 18.87 -3.13 -2.17
CA GLN A 97 20.09 -3.10 -1.35
C GLN A 97 21.28 -2.53 -2.11
N ASP A 98 21.31 -2.74 -3.42
CA ASP A 98 22.33 -2.25 -4.34
C ASP A 98 21.74 -2.05 -5.75
N ASP A 99 22.55 -1.46 -6.64
CA ASP A 99 22.15 -1.12 -8.02
C ASP A 99 21.83 -2.35 -8.88
N SER A 100 22.21 -3.56 -8.46
CA SER A 100 21.94 -4.82 -9.17
C SER A 100 20.74 -5.58 -8.63
N THR A 101 20.14 -5.14 -7.52
CA THR A 101 18.98 -5.78 -6.91
C THR A 101 17.80 -5.76 -7.90
N THR A 102 17.28 -6.94 -8.22
CA THR A 102 16.09 -7.11 -9.07
C THR A 102 14.81 -6.75 -8.31
N LEU A 103 13.70 -6.51 -9.03
CA LEU A 103 12.41 -6.24 -8.39
C LEU A 103 11.97 -7.39 -7.48
N ASP A 104 12.12 -8.64 -7.93
CA ASP A 104 11.78 -9.83 -7.14
C ASP A 104 12.58 -9.91 -5.83
N GLU A 105 13.90 -9.65 -5.90
CA GLU A 105 14.75 -9.60 -4.71
C GLU A 105 14.36 -8.46 -3.78
N ALA A 106 14.03 -7.29 -4.33
CA ALA A 106 13.64 -6.11 -3.56
C ALA A 106 12.28 -6.28 -2.86
N GLU A 107 11.34 -7.02 -3.47
CA GLU A 107 10.08 -7.42 -2.82
C GLU A 107 10.38 -8.28 -1.60
N ILE A 108 11.14 -9.37 -1.78
CA ILE A 108 11.49 -10.30 -0.70
C ILE A 108 12.27 -9.59 0.42
N ALA A 109 13.24 -8.74 0.08
CA ALA A 109 14.03 -7.99 1.04
C ALA A 109 13.17 -7.08 1.94
N MET A 110 12.09 -6.48 1.39
CA MET A 110 11.14 -5.73 2.24
C MET A 110 10.30 -6.62 3.13
N LEU A 111 9.85 -7.76 2.62
CA LEU A 111 9.03 -8.69 3.40
C LEU A 111 9.83 -9.27 4.57
N ASP A 112 11.12 -9.56 4.35
CA ASP A 112 12.08 -9.87 5.41
C ASP A 112 12.21 -8.75 6.43
N LEU A 113 12.43 -7.51 5.96
CA LEU A 113 12.59 -6.35 6.84
C LEU A 113 11.34 -6.07 7.68
N TYR A 114 10.15 -6.30 7.12
CA TYR A 114 8.88 -6.24 7.87
C TYR A 114 8.86 -7.29 8.98
N CYS A 115 9.21 -8.53 8.68
CA CYS A 115 9.22 -9.61 9.67
C CYS A 115 10.25 -9.37 10.78
N GLU A 116 11.44 -8.87 10.41
CA GLU A 116 12.51 -8.48 11.36
C GLU A 116 12.05 -7.37 12.31
N ARG A 117 11.57 -6.25 11.75
CA ARG A 117 11.19 -5.07 12.54
C ARG A 117 9.93 -5.30 13.37
N ALA A 118 8.97 -6.06 12.84
CA ALA A 118 7.79 -6.48 13.60
C ALA A 118 8.10 -7.62 14.59
N GLN A 119 9.33 -8.17 14.57
CA GLN A 119 9.75 -9.28 15.41
C GLN A 119 8.77 -10.46 15.33
N ILE A 120 8.43 -10.85 14.10
CA ILE A 120 7.59 -12.01 13.84
C ILE A 120 8.35 -13.26 14.32
N LYS A 121 7.62 -14.14 15.01
CA LYS A 121 8.11 -15.44 15.45
C LYS A 121 7.14 -16.50 14.99
N ASP A 122 7.67 -17.70 14.82
CA ASP A 122 6.86 -18.85 14.49
C ASP A 122 5.90 -19.17 15.65
N GLY A 123 4.64 -19.45 15.33
CA GLY A 123 3.57 -19.66 16.30
C GLY A 123 2.73 -18.42 16.63
N HIS A 124 3.08 -17.24 16.12
CA HIS A 124 2.27 -16.02 16.33
C HIS A 124 0.94 -16.07 15.57
N SER A 125 -0.10 -15.44 16.11
CA SER A 125 -1.23 -14.95 15.32
C SER A 125 -0.91 -13.58 14.71
N VAL A 126 -0.99 -13.46 13.38
CA VAL A 126 -0.61 -12.26 12.62
C VAL A 126 -1.82 -11.75 11.83
N LEU A 127 -2.14 -10.46 11.97
CA LEU A 127 -3.15 -9.76 11.19
C LEU A 127 -2.47 -8.85 10.16
N ASP A 128 -2.82 -8.98 8.89
CA ASP A 128 -2.33 -8.16 7.77
C ASP A 128 -3.49 -7.27 7.26
N LEU A 129 -3.54 -6.02 7.71
CA LEU A 129 -4.60 -5.07 7.36
C LEU A 129 -4.27 -4.37 6.03
N GLY A 130 -5.20 -4.42 5.08
CA GLY A 130 -4.97 -3.88 3.73
C GLY A 130 -4.02 -4.77 2.94
N CYS A 131 -4.26 -6.09 2.96
CA CYS A 131 -3.28 -7.10 2.53
C CYS A 131 -2.94 -7.09 1.02
N GLY A 132 -3.63 -6.31 0.19
CA GLY A 132 -3.47 -6.31 -1.26
C GLY A 132 -3.65 -7.71 -1.85
N GLN A 133 -2.74 -8.14 -2.73
CA GLN A 133 -2.72 -9.50 -3.29
C GLN A 133 -2.07 -10.53 -2.35
N GLY A 134 -1.79 -10.17 -1.10
CA GLY A 134 -1.31 -11.08 -0.07
C GLY A 134 0.20 -11.33 -0.08
N ALA A 135 1.01 -10.45 -0.66
CA ALA A 135 2.46 -10.59 -0.71
C ALA A 135 3.06 -10.89 0.69
N LEU A 136 2.72 -10.06 1.69
CA LEU A 136 3.16 -10.23 3.08
C LEU A 136 2.47 -11.41 3.77
N THR A 137 1.15 -11.55 3.59
CA THR A 137 0.38 -12.70 4.09
C THR A 137 1.03 -14.04 3.71
N PHE A 138 1.36 -14.24 2.44
CA PHE A 138 1.99 -15.47 1.96
C PHE A 138 3.41 -15.63 2.47
N TYR A 139 4.17 -14.54 2.52
CA TYR A 139 5.54 -14.57 3.00
C TYR A 139 5.61 -15.05 4.45
N VAL A 140 4.76 -14.50 5.32
CA VAL A 140 4.69 -14.91 6.72
C VAL A 140 4.20 -16.35 6.83
N ALA A 141 3.13 -16.71 6.12
CA ALA A 141 2.56 -18.05 6.20
C ALA A 141 3.53 -19.16 5.77
N GLN A 142 4.38 -18.90 4.77
CA GLN A 142 5.38 -19.84 4.26
C GLN A 142 6.57 -20.01 5.20
N ASN A 143 7.08 -18.90 5.74
CA ASN A 143 8.29 -18.89 6.56
C ASN A 143 8.03 -19.26 8.04
N TYR A 144 6.80 -19.03 8.52
CA TYR A 144 6.38 -19.27 9.90
C TYR A 144 5.19 -20.24 9.94
N LYS A 145 5.48 -21.53 9.74
CA LYS A 145 4.47 -22.58 9.50
C LYS A 145 3.52 -22.83 10.66
N ASN A 146 3.94 -22.53 11.90
CA ASN A 146 3.10 -22.67 13.09
C ASN A 146 2.30 -21.41 13.38
N SER A 147 2.60 -20.28 12.70
CA SER A 147 1.82 -19.06 12.81
C SER A 147 0.49 -19.17 12.07
N ARG A 148 -0.52 -18.43 12.54
CA ARG A 148 -1.79 -18.21 11.83
C ARG A 148 -1.80 -16.79 11.29
N VAL A 149 -2.05 -16.63 9.99
CA VAL A 149 -2.09 -15.33 9.33
C VAL A 149 -3.51 -15.04 8.86
N THR A 150 -4.09 -13.93 9.35
CA THR A 150 -5.37 -13.41 8.90
C THR A 150 -5.13 -12.18 8.03
N ALA A 151 -5.55 -12.24 6.77
CA ALA A 151 -5.50 -11.15 5.83
C ALA A 151 -6.84 -10.40 5.81
N VAL A 152 -6.83 -9.07 5.87
CA VAL A 152 -8.06 -8.25 5.78
C VAL A 152 -7.98 -7.37 4.55
N THR A 153 -9.02 -7.44 3.73
CA THR A 153 -9.22 -6.60 2.56
C THR A 153 -10.70 -6.25 2.41
N ASN A 154 -11.02 -5.10 1.84
CA ASN A 154 -12.36 -4.74 1.39
C ASN A 154 -12.64 -5.21 -0.06
N SER A 155 -11.62 -5.65 -0.80
CA SER A 155 -11.74 -6.05 -2.20
C SER A 155 -12.06 -7.54 -2.35
N VAL A 156 -13.18 -7.83 -3.04
CA VAL A 156 -13.61 -9.20 -3.35
C VAL A 156 -12.57 -9.92 -4.21
N SER A 157 -11.97 -9.21 -5.18
CA SER A 157 -10.99 -9.78 -6.11
C SER A 157 -9.70 -10.22 -5.40
N GLN A 158 -9.23 -9.41 -4.45
CA GLN A 158 -8.06 -9.72 -3.63
C GLN A 158 -8.30 -10.94 -2.75
N LYS A 159 -9.46 -10.99 -2.08
CA LYS A 159 -9.83 -12.16 -1.27
C LYS A 159 -9.84 -13.45 -2.09
N GLN A 160 -10.50 -13.43 -3.24
CA GLN A 160 -10.58 -14.60 -4.12
C GLN A 160 -9.20 -15.06 -4.59
N TYR A 161 -8.32 -14.12 -4.97
CA TYR A 161 -6.95 -14.42 -5.34
C TYR A 161 -6.18 -15.09 -4.19
N ILE A 162 -6.25 -14.51 -2.98
CA ILE A 162 -5.50 -15.02 -1.82
C ILE A 162 -5.98 -16.42 -1.44
N GLU A 163 -7.28 -16.68 -1.41
CA GLU A 163 -7.83 -18.00 -1.10
C GLU A 163 -7.41 -19.06 -2.13
N GLN A 164 -7.45 -18.73 -3.42
CA GLN A 164 -7.04 -19.64 -4.50
C GLN A 164 -5.54 -19.97 -4.41
N GLU A 165 -4.71 -18.95 -4.24
CA GLU A 165 -3.26 -19.10 -4.13
C GLU A 165 -2.84 -19.82 -2.85
N SER A 166 -3.53 -19.59 -1.72
CA SER A 166 -3.31 -20.33 -0.47
C SER A 166 -3.48 -21.84 -0.70
N ARG A 167 -4.55 -22.24 -1.38
CA ARG A 167 -4.80 -23.66 -1.73
C ARG A 167 -3.73 -24.18 -2.68
N ARG A 168 -3.39 -23.42 -3.74
CA ARG A 168 -2.37 -23.82 -4.72
C ARG A 168 -0.99 -24.02 -4.08
N ARG A 169 -0.65 -23.21 -3.07
CA ARG A 169 0.61 -23.25 -2.33
C ARG A 169 0.58 -24.22 -1.14
N ASN A 170 -0.54 -24.90 -0.90
CA ASN A 170 -0.77 -25.78 0.26
C ASN A 170 -0.56 -25.08 1.62
N LEU A 171 -0.99 -23.81 1.73
CA LEU A 171 -0.93 -23.02 2.95
C LEU A 171 -2.26 -23.13 3.69
N SER A 172 -2.29 -23.93 4.75
CA SER A 172 -3.48 -24.11 5.60
C SER A 172 -3.57 -23.11 6.75
N ASN A 173 -2.56 -22.25 6.89
CA ASN A 173 -2.42 -21.27 7.97
C ASN A 173 -2.74 -19.84 7.53
N VAL A 174 -3.40 -19.66 6.38
CA VAL A 174 -3.90 -18.39 5.86
C VAL A 174 -5.43 -18.37 5.96
N GLU A 175 -5.96 -17.30 6.54
CA GLU A 175 -7.38 -16.96 6.57
C GLU A 175 -7.58 -15.58 5.94
N VAL A 176 -8.69 -15.38 5.22
CA VAL A 176 -8.97 -14.09 4.56
C VAL A 176 -10.35 -13.56 4.95
N LEU A 177 -10.35 -12.39 5.56
CA LEU A 177 -11.54 -11.65 5.97
C LEU A 177 -11.84 -10.56 4.93
N LEU A 178 -13.06 -10.58 4.39
CA LEU A 178 -13.56 -9.49 3.56
C LEU A 178 -14.29 -8.51 4.46
N ALA A 179 -13.68 -7.35 4.72
CA ALA A 179 -14.22 -6.36 5.62
C ALA A 179 -13.68 -4.96 5.30
N ASP A 180 -14.54 -3.97 5.47
CA ASP A 180 -14.14 -2.57 5.53
C ASP A 180 -13.61 -2.25 6.93
N ILE A 181 -12.31 -2.00 7.05
CA ILE A 181 -11.63 -1.74 8.33
C ILE A 181 -12.14 -0.48 9.05
N THR A 182 -12.85 0.42 8.34
CA THR A 182 -13.37 1.66 8.93
C THR A 182 -14.63 1.41 9.76
N THR A 183 -15.31 0.29 9.54
CA THR A 183 -16.55 -0.10 10.24
C THR A 183 -16.49 -1.49 10.85
N HIS A 184 -15.43 -2.26 10.57
CA HIS A 184 -15.28 -3.62 11.06
C HIS A 184 -14.94 -3.67 12.55
N GLU A 185 -15.73 -4.44 13.28
CA GLU A 185 -15.52 -4.76 14.69
C GLU A 185 -15.27 -6.26 14.83
N MET A 186 -14.25 -6.64 15.61
CA MET A 186 -13.93 -8.03 15.90
C MET A 186 -13.53 -8.24 17.36
N ALA A 187 -13.83 -9.42 17.90
CA ALA A 187 -13.46 -9.79 19.26
C ALA A 187 -12.08 -10.47 19.35
N ASP A 188 -11.54 -10.93 18.22
CA ASP A 188 -10.25 -11.63 18.18
C ASP A 188 -9.07 -10.69 18.45
N THR A 189 -8.00 -11.28 18.97
CA THR A 189 -6.75 -10.58 19.26
C THR A 189 -5.58 -11.27 18.57
N TYR A 190 -4.58 -10.49 18.16
CA TYR A 190 -3.41 -10.97 17.42
C TYR A 190 -2.12 -10.63 18.15
N ASP A 191 -1.13 -11.52 18.08
CA ASP A 191 0.21 -11.25 18.60
C ASP A 191 0.88 -10.10 17.82
N ARG A 192 0.58 -9.98 16.53
CA ARG A 192 1.12 -8.94 15.64
C ARG A 192 0.05 -8.44 14.68
N ILE A 193 0.00 -7.12 14.50
CA ILE A 193 -0.81 -6.45 13.48
C ILE A 193 0.16 -5.71 12.57
N LEU A 194 0.09 -5.99 11.28
CA LEU A 194 0.88 -5.38 10.23
C LEU A 194 -0.04 -4.50 9.38
N VAL A 195 0.40 -3.26 9.17
CA VAL A 195 -0.31 -2.28 8.35
C VAL A 195 0.72 -1.69 7.39
N VAL A 196 0.60 -2.02 6.10
CA VAL A 196 1.56 -1.60 5.07
C VAL A 196 0.84 -0.65 4.11
N GLU A 197 1.19 0.64 4.18
CA GLU A 197 0.70 1.69 3.25
C GLU A 197 -0.85 1.77 3.16
N LEU A 198 -1.53 1.71 4.31
CA LEU A 198 -3.00 1.79 4.40
C LEU A 198 -3.52 3.11 4.99
N PHE A 199 -2.75 3.79 5.84
CA PHE A 199 -3.24 5.01 6.53
C PHE A 199 -3.31 6.24 5.62
N GLU A 200 -2.72 6.14 4.44
CA GLU A 200 -2.76 7.13 3.37
C GLU A 200 -4.13 7.18 2.69
N VAL A 201 -4.92 6.11 2.84
CA VAL A 201 -6.30 6.01 2.37
C VAL A 201 -7.19 6.78 3.34
N ASN A 202 -7.56 7.98 2.93
CA ASN A 202 -8.35 8.94 3.70
C ASN A 202 -9.78 9.04 3.18
#